data_AF-A0A2H0UH77-F1
#
_entry.id   AF-A0A2H0UH77-F1
#
_cell.length_a   1.000
_cell.length_b   1.000
_cell.length_c   1.000
_cell.angle_alpha   90.00
_cell.angle_beta   90.00
_cell.angle_gamma   90.00
#
_symmetry.space_group_name_H-M   'P 1'
#
loop_
_entity.id
_entity.type
_entity.pdbx_description
1 polymer ?
#
loop_
_entity_poly.entity_id
_entity_poly.type
_entity_poly.pdbx_seq_one_letter_code
_entity_poly.pdbx_strand_id
1 'polypeptide(L)' 'MKDYYQILGIEKKATKDEIKKAFRKLAAQYHP' A
#
# COMPACT_ATOMS: atom_id res chain seq x y z
N MET A 1 12.86 -1.47 11.71
CA MET A 1 11.84 -0.46 11.36
C MET A 1 11.03 -1.02 10.20
N LYS A 2 9.69 -1.16 10.31
CA LYS A 2 8.88 -1.71 9.21
C LYS A 2 8.62 -0.61 8.18
N ASP A 3 9.09 -0.78 6.95
CA ASP A 3 8.88 0.20 5.89
C ASP A 3 7.53 -0.07 5.20
N TYR A 4 6.46 0.53 5.73
CA TYR A 4 5.09 0.34 5.23
C TYR A 4 4.94 0.76 3.76
N TYR A 5 5.74 1.71 3.30
CA TYR A 5 5.74 2.16 1.91
C TYR A 5 6.30 1.07 0.99
N GLN A 6 7.35 0.36 1.41
CA GLN A 6 7.87 -0.79 0.68
C GLN A 6 6.88 -1.96 0.67
N ILE A 7 6.19 -2.21 1.80
CA ILE A 7 5.18 -3.28 1.89
C ILE A 7 3.98 -2.99 0.97
N LEU A 8 3.54 -1.73 0.92
CA LEU A 8 2.48 -1.30 0.02
C LEU A 8 2.94 -1.12 -1.43
N GLY A 9 4.25 -1.21 -1.71
CA GLY A 9 4.84 -1.03 -3.05
C GLY A 9 4.71 0.41 -3.59
N ILE A 10 4.73 1.41 -2.72
CA ILE A 10 4.55 2.83 -3.05
C ILE A 10 5.73 3.67 -2.58
N GLU A 11 5.93 4.84 -3.18
CA GLU A 11 6.95 5.78 -2.74
C GLU A 11 6.59 6.46 -1.42
N LYS A 12 7.61 6.93 -0.68
CA LYS A 12 7.42 7.70 0.57
C LYS A 12 6.75 9.07 0.36
N LYS A 13 6.72 9.55 -0.88
CA LYS A 13 6.02 10.78 -1.29
C LYS A 13 4.58 10.50 -1.77
N ALA A 14 4.13 9.25 -1.74
CA ALA A 14 2.80 8.89 -2.19
C ALA A 14 1.70 9.61 -1.40
N THR A 15 0.69 10.03 -2.13
CA THR A 15 -0.49 10.71 -1.58
C THR A 15 -1.37 9.74 -0.80
N LYS A 16 -2.24 10.28 0.06
CA LYS A 16 -3.20 9.47 0.82
C LYS A 16 -4.10 8.60 -0.08
N ASP A 17 -4.40 9.07 -1.29
CA ASP A 17 -5.23 8.32 -2.24
C ASP A 17 -4.48 7.15 -2.88
N GLU A 18 -3.19 7.32 -3.18
CA GLU A 18 -2.31 6.24 -3.66
C GLU A 18 -2.13 5.15 -2.59
N ILE A 19 -1.95 5.56 -1.33
CA ILE A 19 -1.88 4.62 -0.19
C ILE A 19 -3.17 3.78 -0.10
N LYS A 20 -4.34 4.42 -0.17
CA LYS A 20 -5.64 3.72 -0.15
C LYS A 20 -5.81 2.80 -1.35
N LYS A 21 -5.36 3.20 -2.53
CA LYS A 21 -5.45 2.39 -3.76
C LYS A 21 -4.56 1.14 -3.66
N ALA A 22 -3.31 1.30 -3.22
CA ALA A 22 -2.37 0.20 -3.02
C ALA A 22 -2.87 -0.78 -1.97
N PHE A 23 -3.37 -0.28 -0.84
CA PHE A 23 -3.97 -1.11 0.20
C PHE A 23 -5.16 -1.91 -0.32
N ARG A 24 -6.11 -1.28 -1.03
CA ARG A 24 -7.28 -1.98 -1.60
C ARG A 24 -6.88 -3.07 -2.59
N LYS A 25 -5.85 -2.83 -3.41
CA LYS A 25 -5.34 -3.81 -4.37
C LYS A 25 -4.75 -5.03 -3.66
N LEU A 26 -3.91 -4.81 -2.66
CA LEU A 26 -3.32 -5.88 -1.86
C LEU A 26 -4.39 -6.62 -1.06
N ALA A 27 -5.35 -5.90 -0.48
CA ALA A 27 -6.46 -6.50 0.25
C ALA A 27 -7.29 -7.41 -0.65
N ALA A 28 -7.56 -7.04 -1.91
CA ALA A 28 -8.27 -7.90 -2.85
C ALA A 28 -7.46 -9.15 -3.26
N GLN A 29 -6.13 -9.05 -3.28
CA GLN A 29 -5.24 -10.16 -3.65
C GLN A 29 -5.03 -11.18 -2.52
N TYR A 30 -5.05 -10.71 -1.27
CA TYR A 30 -4.77 -11.51 -0.08
C TYR A 30 -5.99 -11.69 0.84
N HIS A 31 -7.17 -11.24 0.42
CA HIS A 31 -8.41 -11.64 1.09
C HIS A 31 -8.50 -13.17 1.05
N PRO A 32 -8.71 -13.86 2.19
CA PRO A 32 -8.91 -15.30 2.19
C PRO A 32 -10.12 -15.72 1.34
#